data_AF-A0A379UXH5-F1
#
_entry.id   AF-A0A379UXH5-F1
#
_cell.length_a   1.000
_cell.length_b   1.000
_cell.length_c   1.000
_cell.angle_alpha   90.00
_cell.angle_beta   90.00
_cell.angle_gamma   90.00
#
_symmetry.space_group_name_H-M   'P 1'
#
loop_
_entity.id
_entity.type
_entity.pdbx_description
1 polymer ?
#
loop_
_entity_poly.entity_id
_entity_poly.type
_entity_poly.pdbx_seq_one_letter_code
_entity_poly.pdbx_strand_id
1 'polypeptide(L)' 'MKVSRGVLLCFCVADVDGNARSLPPPEDRCRIAELSQWRYQGAVRKGERWTGILKDSQQKWRRGEEGQTLENGWTDCPP' A
#
# COMPACT_ATOMS: atom_id res chain seq x y z
N MET A 1 54.23 -30.10 17.10
CA MET A 1 54.19 -28.64 17.36
C MET A 1 52.77 -28.30 17.78
N LYS A 2 52.60 -27.69 18.96
CA LYS A 2 51.31 -27.42 19.63
C LYS A 2 50.51 -26.38 18.82
N VAL A 3 49.25 -26.66 18.53
CA VAL A 3 48.30 -25.64 18.10
C VAL A 3 47.15 -25.57 19.11
N SER A 4 46.98 -24.36 19.65
CA SER A 4 46.24 -24.03 20.85
C SER A 4 44.74 -24.32 20.76
N ARG A 5 44.19 -24.82 21.87
CA ARG A 5 42.75 -24.89 22.17
C ARG A 5 42.20 -23.46 22.33
N GLY A 6 41.81 -22.84 21.23
CA GLY A 6 41.07 -21.58 21.22
C GLY A 6 39.65 -21.82 21.72
N VAL A 7 39.34 -21.32 22.92
CA VAL A 7 38.00 -21.33 23.50
C VAL A 7 37.12 -20.37 22.69
N LEU A 8 36.11 -20.91 22.01
CA LEU A 8 35.12 -20.12 21.28
C LEU A 8 34.06 -19.62 22.28
N LEU A 9 34.05 -18.32 22.58
CA LEU A 9 33.02 -17.67 23.39
C LEU A 9 31.74 -17.54 22.55
N CYS A 10 30.72 -18.35 22.87
CA CYS A 10 29.37 -18.17 22.37
C CYS A 10 28.77 -16.88 22.95
N PHE A 11 28.69 -15.82 22.13
CA PHE A 11 27.82 -14.69 22.41
C PHE A 11 26.37 -15.11 22.15
N CYS A 12 25.66 -15.50 23.22
CA CYS A 12 24.21 -15.62 23.17
C CYS A 12 23.61 -14.20 23.10
N VAL A 13 23.47 -13.66 21.90
CA VAL A 13 22.59 -12.51 21.68
C VAL A 13 21.16 -13.03 21.85
N ALA A 14 20.52 -12.64 22.95
CA ALA A 14 19.09 -12.87 23.14
C ALA A 14 18.35 -12.06 22.08
N ASP A 15 17.83 -12.74 21.06
CA ASP A 15 16.88 -12.18 20.12
C ASP A 15 15.61 -11.86 20.90
N VAL A 16 15.48 -10.59 21.31
CA VAL A 16 14.23 -10.08 21.86
C VAL A 16 13.25 -10.07 20.69
N ASP A 17 12.44 -11.13 20.59
CA ASP A 17 11.30 -11.17 19.67
C ASP A 17 10.29 -10.11 20.12
N GLY A 18 10.50 -8.90 19.61
CA GLY A 18 9.65 -7.73 19.79
C GLY A 18 8.37 -7.89 18.97
N ASN A 19 7.58 -8.91 19.28
CA ASN A 19 6.23 -9.08 18.79
C ASN A 19 5.33 -8.03 19.47
N ALA A 20 5.39 -6.80 18.99
CA ALA A 20 4.31 -5.85 19.18
C ALA A 20 3.13 -6.32 18.33
N ARG A 21 2.07 -6.80 18.98
CA ARG A 21 0.84 -7.21 18.30
C ARG A 21 0.21 -6.00 17.61
N SER A 22 0.40 -5.87 16.30
CA SER A 22 -0.27 -4.86 15.50
C SER A 22 -1.78 -5.03 15.63
N LEU A 23 -2.46 -4.02 16.17
CA LEU A 23 -3.90 -3.96 16.15
C LEU A 23 -4.37 -3.95 14.69
N PRO A 24 -5.48 -4.65 14.36
CA PRO A 24 -6.04 -4.57 13.01
C PRO A 24 -6.40 -3.11 12.71
N PRO A 25 -6.12 -2.62 11.49
CA PRO A 25 -6.53 -1.28 11.11
C PRO A 25 -8.05 -1.14 11.17
N PRO A 26 -8.58 0.06 11.47
CA PRO A 26 -10.01 0.31 11.43
C PRO A 26 -10.57 -0.02 10.03
N GLU A 27 -11.81 -0.50 9.97
CA GLU A 27 -12.47 -0.76 8.68
C GLU A 27 -12.57 0.52 7.86
N ASP A 28 -11.83 0.57 6.75
CA ASP A 28 -11.87 1.65 5.78
C ASP A 28 -13.18 1.60 4.98
N ARG A 29 -14.27 2.10 5.58
CA ARG A 29 -15.60 2.17 4.97
C ARG A 29 -15.58 2.83 3.58
N CYS A 30 -14.72 3.83 3.40
CA CYS A 30 -14.57 4.55 2.14
C CYS A 30 -13.39 4.07 1.28
N ARG A 31 -12.81 2.90 1.59
CA ARG A 31 -11.65 2.32 0.89
C ARG A 31 -10.53 3.35 0.64
N ILE A 32 -10.33 4.25 1.61
CA ILE A 32 -9.37 5.36 1.51
C ILE A 32 -7.95 4.79 1.43
N ALA A 33 -7.67 3.70 2.16
CA ALA A 33 -6.41 2.98 2.05
C ALA A 33 -6.14 2.46 0.63
N GLU A 34 -7.15 1.96 -0.10
CA GLU A 34 -6.98 1.54 -1.50
C GLU A 34 -6.71 2.76 -2.41
N LEU A 35 -7.46 3.85 -2.23
CA LEU A 35 -7.27 5.09 -2.99
C LEU A 35 -5.90 5.74 -2.76
N SER A 36 -5.37 5.68 -1.53
CA SER A 36 -4.06 6.26 -1.18
C SER A 36 -2.90 5.61 -1.95
N GLN A 37 -3.09 4.37 -2.41
CA GLN A 37 -2.12 3.65 -3.23
C GLN A 37 -2.23 4.01 -4.72
N TRP A 38 -3.30 4.71 -5.12
CA TRP A 38 -3.51 5.06 -6.51
C TRP A 38 -2.67 6.26 -6.89
N ARG A 39 -2.12 6.21 -8.10
CA ARG A 39 -1.33 7.29 -8.66
C ARG A 39 -2.11 7.95 -9.78
N TYR A 40 -2.41 9.23 -9.62
CA TYR A 40 -2.93 10.05 -10.69
C TYR A 40 -1.84 10.24 -11.76
N GLN A 41 -2.17 9.91 -13.01
CA GLN A 41 -1.23 9.96 -14.13
C GLN A 41 -1.51 11.11 -15.09
N GLY A 42 -2.67 11.76 -14.95
CA GLY A 42 -3.09 12.85 -15.81
C GLY A 42 -4.59 12.79 -16.08
N ALA A 43 -5.07 13.73 -16.87
CA ALA A 43 -6.43 13.72 -17.37
C ALA A 43 -6.43 13.98 -18.88
N VAL A 44 -7.35 13.32 -19.56
CA VAL A 44 -7.58 13.50 -21.00
C VAL A 44 -8.94 14.13 -21.17
N ARG A 45 -9.01 15.17 -22.01
CA ARG A 45 -10.27 15.82 -22.36
C ARG A 45 -10.77 15.28 -23.70
N LYS A 46 -12.01 14.77 -23.73
CA LYS A 46 -12.70 14.38 -24.96
C LYS A 46 -13.98 15.20 -25.10
N GLY A 47 -13.95 16.22 -25.96
CA GLY A 47 -15.03 17.21 -26.06
C GLY A 47 -15.14 18.01 -24.76
N GLU A 48 -16.32 17.98 -24.13
CA GLU A 48 -16.58 18.63 -22.84
C GLU A 48 -16.32 17.72 -21.63
N ARG A 49 -15.98 16.44 -21.83
CA ARG A 49 -15.75 15.49 -20.73
C ARG A 49 -14.28 15.40 -20.36
N TRP A 50 -14.00 15.49 -19.06
CA TRP A 50 -12.70 15.21 -18.48
C TRP A 50 -12.65 13.78 -17.97
N THR A 51 -11.69 13.01 -18.45
CA THR A 51 -11.42 11.65 -17.98
C THR A 51 -10.08 11.65 -17.26
N GLY A 52 -10.11 11.46 -15.94
CA GLY A 52 -8.92 11.19 -15.14
C GLY A 52 -8.35 9.81 -15.44
N ILE A 53 -7.04 9.74 -15.62
CA ILE A 53 -6.29 8.50 -15.74
C ILE A 53 -5.62 8.22 -14.41
N LEU A 54 -5.99 7.10 -13.80
CA LEU A 54 -5.47 6.66 -12.52
C LEU A 54 -4.79 5.30 -12.73
N LYS A 55 -3.72 5.08 -11.98
CA LYS A 55 -3.06 3.78 -11.91
C LYS A 55 -3.28 3.21 -10.52
N ASP A 56 -3.89 2.03 -10.44
CA ASP A 56 -4.12 1.39 -9.15
C ASP A 56 -2.84 0.76 -8.58
N SER A 57 -2.94 0.22 -7.36
CA SER A 57 -1.83 -0.45 -6.67
C SER A 57 -1.28 -1.66 -7.43
N GLN A 58 -2.11 -2.30 -8.27
CA GLN A 58 -1.73 -3.42 -9.13
C GLN A 58 -1.14 -2.96 -10.47
N GLN A 59 -0.82 -1.67 -10.61
CA GLN A 59 -0.33 -1.06 -11.84
C GLN A 59 -1.32 -1.14 -13.01
N LYS A 60 -2.61 -1.38 -12.73
CA LYS A 60 -3.66 -1.43 -13.74
C LYS A 60 -4.18 -0.01 -14.00
N TRP A 61 -4.31 0.30 -15.28
CA TRP A 61 -4.86 1.57 -15.72
C TRP A 61 -6.37 1.60 -15.50
N ARG A 62 -6.84 2.68 -14.89
CA ARG A 62 -8.24 2.97 -14.64
C ARG A 62 -8.60 4.35 -15.16
N ARG A 63 -9.82 4.48 -15.65
CA ARG A 63 -10.37 5.74 -16.16
C ARG A 63 -11.53 6.12 -15.27
N GLY A 64 -11.48 7.31 -14.69
CA GLY A 64 -12.58 7.87 -13.90
C GLY A 64 -13.02 9.17 -14.53
N GLU A 65 -14.32 9.33 -14.75
CA GLU A 65 -14.91 10.64 -15.02
C GLU A 65 -15.40 11.24 -13.69
N GLU A 66 -15.50 12.56 -13.63
CA GLU A 66 -16.03 13.25 -12.45
C GLU A 66 -17.46 12.77 -12.15
N GLY A 67 -17.71 12.35 -10.91
CA GLY A 67 -19.01 11.86 -10.46
C GLY A 67 -19.39 10.43 -10.90
N GLN A 68 -18.52 9.71 -11.61
CA GLN A 68 -18.74 8.28 -11.91
C GLN A 68 -18.06 7.35 -10.90
N THR A 69 -18.80 6.31 -10.51
CA THR A 69 -18.26 5.18 -9.76
C THR A 69 -17.29 4.41 -10.65
N LEU A 70 -16.05 4.27 -10.21
CA LEU A 70 -15.04 3.47 -10.92
C LEU A 70 -15.44 1.97 -10.90
N GLU A 71 -14.98 1.21 -11.90
CA GLU A 71 -15.37 -0.22 -12.07
C GLU A 71 -15.10 -1.13 -10.86
N ASN A 72 -14.25 -0.73 -9.90
CA ASN A 72 -14.08 -1.45 -8.62
C ASN A 72 -15.17 -1.17 -7.57
N GLY A 73 -16.22 -0.41 -7.94
CA GLY A 73 -17.24 0.05 -7.00
C GLY A 73 -16.75 1.16 -6.08
N TRP A 74 -15.68 1.87 -6.45
CA TRP A 74 -15.24 3.05 -5.70
C TRP A 74 -16.16 4.22 -6.03
N THR A 75 -16.84 4.71 -5.00
CA THR A 75 -17.69 5.90 -5.05
C THR A 75 -17.02 6.99 -4.23
N ASP A 76 -17.17 8.23 -4.67
CA ASP A 76 -16.90 9.40 -3.84
C ASP A 76 -17.58 9.22 -2.48
N CYS A 77 -16.78 9.28 -1.40
CA CYS A 77 -17.27 9.09 -0.03
C CYS A 77 -18.12 10.31 0.32
N PRO A 78 -19.43 10.16 0.61
CA PRO A 78 -20.25 11.31 0.96
C PRO A 78 -19.71 12.01 2.21
N PRO A 79 -19.81 13.35 2.31
CA PRO A 79 -19.32 14.13 3.44
C PRO A 79 -20.06 13.82 4.75
#